data_AF-A0A7S3C8X9-F1
#
_entry.id   AF-A0A7S3C8X9-F1
#
_cell.length_a   1.000
_cell.length_b   1.000
_cell.length_c   1.000
_cell.angle_alpha   90.00
_cell.angle_beta   90.00
_cell.angle_gamma   90.00
#
_symmetry.space_group_name_H-M   'P 1'
#
loop_
_entity.id
_entity.type
_entity.pdbx_description
1 polymer ?
#
loop_
_entity_poly.entity_id
_entity_poly.type
_entity_poly.pdbx_seq_one_letter_code
_entity_poly.pdbx_strand_id
1 'polypeptide(L)'
;MVVFFVLAQAWFPPVLHKEDYDFSEYIAENGEKGCKEPSPPKQWFYTFGFRDRNLERLFLQDLCEVNHSRHVVCFIVALLLAVIANVNVFFGIPLMVEEYKTEYKTEDPLRSAWIATIPSFVLIALFPLGLLVWFWARRKESTWALLIPQVCFTCFTCTSSAVLTNYFQSRSWGGWIYRDNEWGHLITFYFFLPYLTLFAWSLPFAMTVEILFMAAIAFFVIVPCLFQGYDDFSIQKIQQTFPYAIEDECNQSEAYLDACTMYFTVIYLTPILLGLGMMIGIGASSWYGDQQSRASWINRKVVQALTQQREQALVQDKEEQKQLIHSIFPPAIAKEVIALQKEDLAMADGYHSLEGSLNRMELSLQAIAGGIGKTVARLHMNVTILFTDIVGFTAMSRVSLPYEVMEFLHKLFVRFDELVD
;
A
#
# COMPACT_ATOMS: atom_id res chain seq x y z
N MET A 1 -8.74 25.40 -0.08
CA MET A 1 -7.97 25.19 1.16
C MET A 1 -7.57 23.73 1.38
N VAL A 2 -8.31 22.74 0.85
CA VAL A 2 -8.08 21.32 1.16
C VAL A 2 -7.02 20.65 0.26
N VAL A 3 -7.03 20.94 -1.05
CA VAL A 3 -5.95 20.56 -2.01
C VAL A 3 -4.54 20.99 -1.56
N PHE A 4 -4.47 21.96 -0.64
CA PHE A 4 -3.23 22.48 -0.09
C PHE A 4 -2.46 21.48 0.75
N PHE A 5 -3.09 20.50 1.41
CA PHE A 5 -2.34 19.60 2.32
C PHE A 5 -1.48 18.61 1.53
N VAL A 6 -2.04 18.04 0.47
CA VAL A 6 -1.33 17.09 -0.38
C VAL A 6 -0.38 17.79 -1.36
N LEU A 7 -0.77 18.96 -1.90
CA LEU A 7 0.19 19.79 -2.62
C LEU A 7 1.31 20.28 -1.71
N ALA A 8 1.04 20.61 -0.44
CA ALA A 8 2.08 20.95 0.52
C ALA A 8 2.99 19.75 0.81
N GLN A 9 2.47 18.54 0.94
CA GLN A 9 3.31 17.35 1.08
C GLN A 9 4.17 17.09 -0.15
N ALA A 10 3.65 17.33 -1.35
CA ALA A 10 4.39 17.15 -2.59
C ALA A 10 5.41 18.28 -2.85
N TRP A 11 5.12 19.52 -2.43
CA TRP A 11 5.91 20.71 -2.74
C TRP A 11 6.88 21.13 -1.65
N PHE A 12 6.60 20.87 -0.36
CA PHE A 12 7.55 21.21 0.70
C PHE A 12 8.66 20.15 0.77
N PRO A 13 9.90 20.49 0.39
CA PRO A 13 11.02 19.54 0.34
C PRO A 13 11.36 18.99 1.74
N PRO A 14 12.23 17.97 1.83
CA PRO A 14 12.63 17.31 3.07
C PRO A 14 13.58 18.18 3.92
N VAL A 15 13.31 19.47 4.08
CA VAL A 15 14.14 20.36 4.89
C VAL A 15 14.01 20.05 6.38
N LEU A 16 12.97 19.29 6.79
CA LEU A 16 12.65 19.06 8.20
C LEU A 16 13.18 17.75 8.81
N HIS A 17 13.73 16.81 8.04
CA HIS A 17 14.23 15.55 8.60
C HIS A 17 15.62 15.19 8.06
N LYS A 18 16.53 14.87 8.99
CA LYS A 18 17.97 14.74 8.75
C LYS A 18 18.47 13.29 8.82
N GLU A 19 17.63 12.34 9.20
CA GLU A 19 18.02 10.95 9.48
C GLU A 19 17.11 10.02 8.67
N ASP A 20 17.72 9.24 7.78
CA ASP A 20 17.07 8.18 7.01
C ASP A 20 17.05 6.92 7.86
N TYR A 21 15.88 6.28 7.98
CA TYR A 21 15.78 5.03 8.72
C TYR A 21 16.42 3.87 7.95
N ASP A 22 17.52 3.31 8.47
CA ASP A 22 18.15 2.10 7.93
C ASP A 22 17.65 0.84 8.65
N PHE A 23 16.99 -0.05 7.90
CA PHE A 23 16.54 -1.35 8.41
C PHE A 23 17.70 -2.28 8.80
N SER A 24 18.87 -2.10 8.19
CA SER A 24 20.05 -2.95 8.41
C SER A 24 20.67 -2.66 9.77
N GLU A 25 20.84 -1.38 10.09
CA GLU A 25 21.31 -0.90 11.40
C GLU A 25 20.34 -1.34 12.51
N TYR A 26 19.04 -1.22 12.27
CA TYR A 26 18.02 -1.69 13.20
C TYR A 26 18.10 -3.20 13.51
N ILE A 27 18.37 -4.04 12.51
CA ILE A 27 18.53 -5.48 12.76
C ILE A 27 19.84 -5.77 13.47
N ALA A 28 20.94 -5.07 13.12
CA ALA A 28 22.24 -5.24 13.77
C ALA A 28 22.17 -4.90 15.27
N GLU A 29 21.56 -3.76 15.64
CA GLU A 29 21.39 -3.36 17.03
C GLU A 29 20.52 -4.33 17.85
N ASN A 30 19.54 -4.97 17.20
CA ASN A 30 18.64 -5.92 17.86
C ASN A 30 19.22 -7.33 17.94
N GLY A 31 20.05 -7.74 16.97
CA GLY A 31 20.75 -9.02 16.98
C GLY A 31 21.68 -9.17 18.19
N GLU A 32 22.37 -8.10 18.59
CA GLU A 32 23.27 -8.11 19.75
C GLU A 32 22.53 -8.16 21.10
N LYS A 33 21.29 -7.69 21.18
CA LYS A 33 20.57 -7.51 22.45
C LYS A 33 19.76 -8.71 22.93
N GLY A 34 19.81 -9.85 22.23
CA GLY A 34 19.21 -11.11 22.68
C GLY A 34 17.68 -11.07 22.79
N CYS A 35 16.99 -11.59 21.78
CA CYS A 35 15.59 -12.06 21.78
C CYS A 35 14.50 -11.19 22.46
N LYS A 36 14.71 -9.90 22.72
CA LYS A 36 13.58 -9.01 22.98
C LYS A 36 12.92 -8.72 21.64
N GLU A 37 11.64 -9.11 21.53
CA GLU A 37 10.83 -8.82 20.35
C GLU A 37 11.08 -7.38 19.91
N PRO A 38 11.58 -7.16 18.69
CA PRO A 38 11.90 -5.83 18.21
C PRO A 38 10.62 -5.00 18.30
N SER A 39 10.59 -3.99 19.17
CA SER A 39 9.53 -3.00 19.13
C SER A 39 9.69 -2.30 17.77
N PRO A 40 8.78 -2.51 16.79
CA PRO A 40 8.92 -1.97 15.44
C PRO A 40 9.25 -0.48 15.52
N PRO A 41 9.99 0.09 14.53
CA PRO A 41 10.45 1.48 14.53
C PRO A 41 9.41 2.34 15.21
N LYS A 42 9.74 2.83 16.43
CA LYS A 42 8.76 3.27 17.43
C LYS A 42 7.63 3.96 16.69
N GLN A 43 6.49 3.28 16.70
CA GLN A 43 5.29 3.60 15.94
C GLN A 43 4.76 4.96 16.42
N TRP A 44 5.39 6.05 16.02
CA TRP A 44 4.76 7.36 16.03
C TRP A 44 3.84 7.39 14.80
N PHE A 45 2.85 6.48 14.78
CA PHE A 45 1.69 6.57 13.91
C PHE A 45 0.96 7.84 14.33
N TYR A 46 1.38 8.98 13.79
CA TYR A 46 0.36 9.95 13.43
C TYR A 46 -0.58 9.21 12.47
N THR A 47 -1.88 9.41 12.64
CA THR A 47 -2.95 8.85 11.81
C THR A 47 -2.77 9.05 10.29
N PHE A 48 -1.72 9.76 9.87
CA PHE A 48 -1.47 10.22 8.51
C PHE A 48 -0.19 9.66 7.85
N GLY A 49 0.55 8.74 8.46
CA GLY A 49 1.67 8.02 7.80
C GLY A 49 2.95 7.89 8.62
N PHE A 50 4.06 7.55 7.94
CA PHE A 50 5.38 7.46 8.56
C PHE A 50 5.94 8.85 8.88
N ARG A 51 6.65 8.96 10.01
CA ARG A 51 7.36 10.20 10.39
C ARG A 51 8.51 10.52 9.42
N ASP A 52 9.23 9.49 8.99
CA ASP A 52 10.27 9.59 7.98
C ASP A 52 9.62 9.72 6.59
N ARG A 53 9.90 10.85 5.91
CA ARG A 53 9.34 11.16 4.60
C ARG A 53 9.96 10.31 3.48
N ASN A 54 11.21 9.88 3.62
CA ASN A 54 11.84 9.00 2.64
C ASN A 54 11.25 7.59 2.76
N LEU A 55 11.04 7.12 3.99
CA LEU A 55 10.31 5.89 4.26
C LEU A 55 8.87 5.95 3.71
N GLU A 56 8.14 7.04 3.95
CA GLU A 56 6.79 7.25 3.38
C GLU A 56 6.82 7.23 1.85
N ARG A 57 7.78 7.90 1.22
CA ARG A 57 7.92 7.89 -0.24
C ARG A 57 8.17 6.49 -0.79
N LEU A 58 9.06 5.72 -0.17
CA LEU A 58 9.33 4.33 -0.54
C LEU A 58 8.10 3.44 -0.36
N PHE A 59 7.35 3.63 0.72
CA PHE A 59 6.08 2.94 0.94
C PHE A 59 5.04 3.28 -0.13
N LEU A 60 4.85 4.57 -0.44
CA LEU A 60 3.88 5.01 -1.45
C LEU A 60 4.25 4.51 -2.86
N GLN A 61 5.55 4.43 -3.17
CA GLN A 61 6.04 3.85 -4.42
C GLN A 61 5.71 2.35 -4.49
N ASP A 62 6.04 1.57 -3.45
CA ASP A 62 5.69 0.15 -3.38
C ASP A 62 4.17 -0.08 -3.45
N LEU A 63 3.39 0.76 -2.76
CA LEU A 63 1.93 0.70 -2.78
C LEU A 63 1.38 0.89 -4.20
N CYS A 64 1.96 1.80 -4.98
CA CYS A 64 1.59 2.03 -6.38
C CYS A 64 1.96 0.85 -7.29
N GLU A 65 3.09 0.19 -7.04
CA GLU A 65 3.55 -0.97 -7.80
C GLU A 65 2.69 -2.21 -7.53
N VAL A 66 2.46 -2.52 -6.26
CA VAL A 66 1.72 -3.71 -5.82
C VAL A 66 0.24 -3.64 -6.21
N ASN A 67 -0.40 -2.49 -6.03
CA ASN A 67 -1.86 -2.37 -6.18
C ASN A 67 -2.32 -1.92 -7.57
N HIS A 68 -1.49 -1.98 -8.59
CA HIS A 68 -1.82 -1.40 -9.89
C HIS A 68 -3.07 -1.99 -10.56
N SER A 69 -3.29 -3.30 -10.45
CA SER A 69 -4.48 -3.97 -10.99
C SER A 69 -5.75 -3.49 -10.28
N ARG A 70 -5.67 -3.31 -8.96
CA ARG A 70 -6.74 -2.81 -8.10
C ARG A 70 -7.16 -1.38 -8.51
N HIS A 71 -6.21 -0.51 -8.82
CA HIS A 71 -6.50 0.86 -9.29
C HIS A 71 -7.29 0.85 -10.60
N VAL A 72 -6.87 0.04 -11.59
CA VAL A 72 -7.57 -0.06 -12.88
C VAL A 72 -9.01 -0.57 -12.69
N VAL A 73 -9.18 -1.62 -11.90
CA VAL A 73 -10.51 -2.16 -11.59
C VAL A 73 -11.38 -1.11 -10.91
N CYS A 74 -10.86 -0.38 -9.91
CA CYS A 74 -11.62 0.67 -9.23
C CYS A 74 -12.04 1.80 -10.18
N PHE A 75 -11.18 2.25 -11.10
CA PHE A 75 -11.57 3.25 -12.12
C PHE A 75 -12.68 2.74 -13.05
N ILE A 76 -12.61 1.48 -13.49
CA ILE A 76 -13.63 0.87 -14.35
C ILE A 76 -14.96 0.74 -13.60
N VAL A 77 -14.93 0.26 -12.35
CA VAL A 77 -16.14 0.14 -11.53
C VAL A 77 -16.72 1.54 -11.23
N ALA A 78 -15.89 2.54 -10.95
CA ALA A 78 -16.35 3.90 -10.70
C ALA A 78 -17.02 4.50 -11.95
N LEU A 79 -16.44 4.26 -13.13
CA LEU A 79 -17.05 4.63 -14.41
C LEU A 79 -18.41 3.94 -14.60
N LEU A 80 -18.50 2.63 -14.37
CA LEU A 80 -19.77 1.91 -14.50
C LEU A 80 -20.84 2.44 -13.54
N LEU A 81 -20.48 2.68 -12.28
CA LEU A 81 -21.41 3.25 -11.29
C LEU A 81 -21.82 4.69 -11.66
N ALA A 82 -20.91 5.50 -12.19
CA ALA A 82 -21.21 6.84 -12.68
C ALA A 82 -22.14 6.80 -13.90
N VAL A 83 -21.94 5.86 -14.82
CA VAL A 83 -22.84 5.63 -15.97
C VAL A 83 -24.21 5.23 -15.45
N ILE A 84 -24.31 4.19 -14.60
CA ILE A 84 -25.57 3.69 -14.03
C ILE A 84 -26.35 4.81 -13.34
N ALA A 85 -25.66 5.63 -12.52
CA ALA A 85 -26.30 6.79 -11.88
C ALA A 85 -26.85 7.78 -12.93
N ASN A 86 -26.17 8.00 -14.04
CA ASN A 86 -26.61 8.95 -15.07
C ASN A 86 -27.51 8.34 -16.15
N VAL A 87 -27.80 7.03 -16.11
CA VAL A 87 -28.65 6.35 -17.11
C VAL A 87 -30.01 7.04 -17.26
N ASN A 88 -30.63 7.42 -16.14
CA ASN A 88 -31.95 8.07 -16.15
C ASN A 88 -31.91 9.45 -16.83
N VAL A 89 -30.79 10.17 -16.74
CA VAL A 89 -30.62 11.46 -17.44
C VAL A 89 -30.63 11.25 -18.95
N PHE A 90 -29.98 10.19 -19.45
CA PHE A 90 -29.94 9.88 -20.88
C PHE A 90 -31.29 9.43 -21.42
N PHE A 91 -31.99 8.56 -20.70
CA PHE A 91 -33.34 8.15 -21.08
C PHE A 91 -34.37 9.27 -20.94
N GLY A 92 -34.10 10.25 -20.07
CA GLY A 92 -34.94 11.44 -19.88
C GLY A 92 -34.79 12.52 -20.96
N ILE A 93 -33.81 12.44 -21.87
CA ILE A 93 -33.59 13.48 -22.90
C ILE A 93 -34.83 13.74 -23.78
N PRO A 94 -35.54 12.72 -24.32
CA PRO A 94 -36.74 12.96 -25.13
C PRO A 94 -37.84 13.68 -24.34
N LEU A 95 -38.03 13.30 -23.08
CA LEU A 95 -38.99 13.93 -22.17
C LEU A 95 -38.60 15.39 -21.89
N MET A 96 -37.32 15.65 -21.62
CA MET A 96 -36.82 17.03 -21.46
C MET A 96 -37.10 17.87 -22.70
N VAL A 97 -36.84 17.34 -23.90
CA VAL A 97 -37.06 18.10 -25.15
C VAL A 97 -38.53 18.46 -25.31
N GLU A 98 -39.44 17.57 -24.95
CA GLU A 98 -40.87 17.83 -24.97
C GLU A 98 -41.28 18.87 -23.91
N GLU A 99 -40.74 18.79 -22.70
CA GLU A 99 -40.96 19.75 -21.62
C GLU A 99 -40.42 21.16 -21.96
N TYR A 100 -39.19 21.28 -22.47
CA TYR A 100 -38.64 22.55 -22.94
C TYR A 100 -39.44 23.17 -24.09
N LYS A 101 -40.09 22.33 -24.90
CA LYS A 101 -40.96 22.76 -25.98
C LYS A 101 -42.30 23.28 -25.47
N THR A 102 -42.88 22.63 -24.46
CA THR A 102 -44.19 23.00 -23.90
C THR A 102 -44.10 24.18 -22.94
N GLU A 103 -43.13 24.17 -22.02
CA GLU A 103 -43.04 25.13 -20.92
C GLU A 103 -42.34 26.43 -21.32
N TYR A 104 -41.18 26.35 -21.97
CA TYR A 104 -40.34 27.53 -22.24
C TYR A 104 -40.55 28.15 -23.61
N LYS A 105 -41.32 27.50 -24.51
CA LYS A 105 -41.50 27.91 -25.93
C LYS A 105 -40.19 28.35 -26.59
N THR A 106 -39.09 27.68 -26.24
CA THR A 106 -37.77 28.02 -26.77
C THR A 106 -37.71 27.77 -28.27
N GLU A 107 -37.01 28.63 -29.02
CA GLU A 107 -36.85 28.47 -30.47
C GLU A 107 -36.11 27.16 -30.82
N ASP A 108 -35.34 26.59 -29.88
CA ASP A 108 -34.51 25.40 -30.12
C ASP A 108 -34.42 24.50 -28.87
N PRO A 109 -35.47 23.72 -28.53
CA PRO A 109 -35.56 22.93 -27.29
C PRO A 109 -34.49 21.83 -27.23
N LEU A 110 -34.06 21.32 -28.39
CA LEU A 110 -33.00 20.34 -28.50
C LEU A 110 -31.67 20.90 -27.97
N ARG A 111 -31.32 22.14 -28.33
CA ARG A 111 -30.09 22.79 -27.88
C ARG A 111 -30.07 22.98 -26.37
N SER A 112 -31.20 23.39 -25.78
CA SER A 112 -31.34 23.59 -24.33
C SER A 112 -31.21 22.26 -23.56
N ALA A 113 -31.85 21.19 -24.05
CA ALA A 113 -31.70 19.86 -23.47
C ALA A 113 -30.25 19.33 -23.56
N TRP A 114 -29.54 19.58 -24.66
CA TRP A 114 -28.12 19.23 -24.76
C TRP A 114 -27.25 20.01 -23.79
N ILE A 115 -27.45 21.32 -23.67
CA ILE A 115 -26.70 22.16 -22.73
C ILE A 115 -26.90 21.66 -21.29
N ALA A 116 -28.11 21.23 -20.92
CA ALA A 116 -28.41 20.66 -19.62
C ALA A 116 -27.74 19.31 -19.36
N THR A 117 -27.47 18.51 -20.41
CA THR A 117 -26.86 17.17 -20.29
C THR A 117 -25.32 17.15 -20.40
N ILE A 118 -24.70 18.21 -20.94
CA ILE A 118 -23.23 18.34 -21.04
C ILE A 118 -22.51 18.02 -19.71
N PRO A 119 -22.93 18.55 -18.56
CA PRO A 119 -22.27 18.25 -17.29
C PRO A 119 -22.26 16.75 -16.93
N SER A 120 -23.33 16.01 -17.24
CA SER A 120 -23.38 14.56 -17.03
C SER A 120 -22.38 13.81 -17.92
N PHE A 121 -22.20 14.26 -19.17
CA PHE A 121 -21.14 13.71 -20.04
C PHE A 121 -19.75 14.02 -19.49
N VAL A 122 -19.53 15.23 -18.97
CA VAL A 122 -18.26 15.60 -18.31
C VAL A 122 -18.00 14.69 -17.10
N LEU A 123 -19.01 14.43 -16.26
CA LEU A 123 -18.90 13.54 -15.10
C LEU A 123 -18.46 12.12 -15.50
N ILE A 124 -19.03 11.57 -16.57
CA ILE A 124 -18.68 10.24 -17.06
C ILE A 124 -17.28 10.24 -17.69
N ALA A 125 -16.90 11.30 -18.40
CA ALA A 125 -15.59 11.42 -19.07
C ALA A 125 -14.42 11.61 -18.08
N LEU A 126 -14.66 12.06 -16.85
CA LEU A 126 -13.61 12.25 -15.84
C LEU A 126 -12.88 10.95 -15.49
N PHE A 127 -13.58 9.83 -15.34
CA PHE A 127 -12.97 8.55 -14.97
C PHE A 127 -12.06 7.93 -16.05
N PRO A 128 -12.44 7.85 -17.35
CA PRO A 128 -11.54 7.36 -18.39
C PRO A 128 -10.37 8.33 -18.61
N LEU A 129 -10.57 9.65 -18.52
CA LEU A 129 -9.47 10.61 -18.55
C LEU A 129 -8.53 10.41 -17.36
N GLY A 130 -9.07 10.23 -16.16
CA GLY A 130 -8.31 9.91 -14.95
C GLY A 130 -7.48 8.62 -15.12
N LEU A 131 -8.06 7.57 -15.70
CA LEU A 131 -7.37 6.31 -15.99
C LEU A 131 -6.23 6.49 -17.00
N LEU A 132 -6.42 7.29 -18.05
CA LEU A 132 -5.38 7.60 -19.04
C LEU A 132 -4.22 8.40 -18.42
N VAL A 133 -4.54 9.43 -17.63
CA VAL A 133 -3.53 10.23 -16.92
C VAL A 133 -2.80 9.36 -15.88
N TRP A 134 -3.52 8.44 -15.21
CA TRP A 134 -2.92 7.49 -14.28
C TRP A 134 -1.94 6.55 -14.97
N PHE A 135 -2.30 6.01 -16.12
CA PHE A 135 -1.41 5.16 -16.91
C PHE A 135 -0.16 5.91 -17.37
N TRP A 136 -0.32 7.17 -17.79
CA TRP A 136 0.80 8.04 -18.15
C TRP A 136 1.71 8.35 -16.96
N ALA A 137 1.15 8.70 -15.80
CA ALA A 137 1.91 9.01 -14.59
C ALA A 137 2.67 7.78 -14.06
N ARG A 138 2.06 6.60 -14.16
CA ARG A 138 2.69 5.33 -13.78
C ARG A 138 3.96 5.04 -14.59
N ARG A 139 3.96 5.34 -15.91
CA ARG A 139 5.15 5.15 -16.76
C ARG A 139 6.35 5.98 -16.33
N LYS A 140 6.14 7.03 -15.54
CA LYS A 140 7.21 7.89 -15.00
C LYS A 140 7.63 7.52 -13.58
N GLU A 141 7.24 6.34 -13.09
CA GLU A 141 7.54 5.84 -11.73
C GLU A 141 7.23 6.86 -10.63
N SER A 142 6.16 7.62 -10.84
CA SER A 142 5.93 8.80 -10.02
C SER A 142 4.84 8.58 -8.99
N THR A 143 5.13 9.00 -7.75
CA THR A 143 4.14 9.06 -6.66
C THR A 143 2.92 9.93 -7.01
N TRP A 144 3.03 10.81 -8.03
CA TRP A 144 1.91 11.54 -8.61
C TRP A 144 0.77 10.63 -9.07
N ALA A 145 1.03 9.35 -9.38
CA ALA A 145 -0.01 8.40 -9.75
C ALA A 145 -1.10 8.24 -8.67
N LEU A 146 -0.75 8.35 -7.38
CA LEU A 146 -1.69 8.27 -6.27
C LEU A 146 -2.56 9.52 -6.10
N LEU A 147 -2.15 10.65 -6.71
CA LEU A 147 -2.89 11.92 -6.63
C LEU A 147 -4.00 12.02 -7.67
N ILE A 148 -3.93 11.22 -8.72
CA ILE A 148 -4.89 11.27 -9.83
C ILE A 148 -6.29 10.84 -9.39
N PRO A 149 -6.48 9.77 -8.59
CA PRO A 149 -7.78 9.46 -8.01
C PRO A 149 -8.35 10.63 -7.19
N GLN A 150 -7.54 11.26 -6.35
CA GLN A 150 -7.97 12.40 -5.53
C GLN A 150 -8.44 13.58 -6.39
N VAL A 151 -7.66 13.96 -7.42
CA VAL A 151 -8.05 15.01 -8.36
C VAL A 151 -9.33 14.62 -9.10
N CYS A 152 -9.43 13.38 -9.56
CA CYS A 152 -10.61 12.87 -10.27
C CYS A 152 -11.88 12.95 -9.41
N PHE A 153 -11.84 12.44 -8.17
CA PHE A 153 -12.98 12.51 -7.25
C PHE A 153 -13.30 13.94 -6.82
N THR A 154 -12.30 14.81 -6.66
CA THR A 154 -12.54 16.23 -6.35
C THR A 154 -13.25 16.93 -7.52
N CYS A 155 -12.77 16.74 -8.76
CA CYS A 155 -13.42 17.26 -9.96
C CYS A 155 -14.83 16.71 -10.12
N PHE A 156 -15.02 15.41 -9.83
CA PHE A 156 -16.33 14.77 -9.82
C PHE A 156 -17.26 15.40 -8.77
N THR A 157 -16.76 15.64 -7.55
CA THR A 157 -17.50 16.32 -6.47
C THR A 157 -17.96 17.70 -6.91
N CYS A 158 -17.03 18.53 -7.40
CA CYS A 158 -17.32 19.90 -7.82
C CYS A 158 -18.33 19.94 -8.97
N THR A 159 -18.13 19.12 -10.00
CA THR A 159 -19.02 19.06 -11.15
C THR A 159 -20.40 18.55 -10.75
N SER A 160 -20.48 17.49 -9.93
CA SER A 160 -21.74 16.94 -9.42
C SER A 160 -22.49 17.96 -8.57
N SER A 161 -21.78 18.69 -7.72
CA SER A 161 -22.37 19.74 -6.87
C SER A 161 -22.94 20.88 -7.70
N ALA A 162 -22.26 21.28 -8.78
CA ALA A 162 -22.76 22.29 -9.70
C ALA A 162 -24.02 21.81 -10.45
N VAL A 163 -24.01 20.57 -10.94
CA VAL A 163 -25.19 19.93 -11.57
C VAL A 163 -26.37 19.90 -10.60
N LEU A 164 -26.12 19.46 -9.38
CA LEU A 164 -27.14 19.32 -8.35
C LEU A 164 -27.71 20.69 -7.92
N THR A 165 -26.86 21.71 -7.82
CA THR A 165 -27.30 23.08 -7.53
C THR A 165 -28.19 23.62 -8.64
N ASN A 166 -27.78 23.45 -9.91
CA ASN A 166 -28.60 23.86 -11.05
C ASN A 166 -29.92 23.09 -11.12
N TYR A 167 -29.87 21.79 -10.82
CA TYR A 167 -31.05 20.92 -10.79
C TYR A 167 -32.08 21.40 -9.76
N PHE A 168 -31.67 21.73 -8.53
CA PHE A 168 -32.61 22.23 -7.51
C PHE A 168 -33.05 23.67 -7.75
N GLN A 169 -32.19 24.52 -8.33
CA GLN A 169 -32.55 25.90 -8.65
C GLN A 169 -33.56 26.01 -9.79
N SER A 170 -33.49 25.13 -10.79
CA SER A 170 -34.41 25.21 -11.92
C SER A 170 -35.84 24.87 -11.51
N ARG A 171 -36.07 24.18 -10.38
CA ARG A 171 -37.38 23.67 -9.90
C ARG A 171 -38.23 22.99 -10.99
N SER A 172 -37.62 22.65 -12.11
CA SER A 172 -38.32 22.38 -13.37
C SER A 172 -38.59 20.91 -13.58
N TRP A 173 -38.43 20.07 -12.56
CA TRP A 173 -38.60 18.62 -12.66
C TRP A 173 -39.57 18.15 -11.59
N GLY A 174 -40.86 18.37 -11.82
CA GLY A 174 -41.95 17.89 -10.97
C GLY A 174 -42.23 16.37 -11.09
N GLY A 175 -41.27 15.58 -11.59
CA GLY A 175 -41.52 14.25 -12.15
C GLY A 175 -40.99 13.05 -11.35
N TRP A 176 -40.39 13.26 -10.19
CA TRP A 176 -39.87 12.16 -9.38
C TRP A 176 -40.80 11.87 -8.17
N ILE A 177 -40.68 10.65 -7.64
CA ILE A 177 -41.66 10.00 -6.75
C ILE A 177 -41.88 10.77 -5.43
N TYR A 178 -40.94 11.60 -4.98
CA TYR A 178 -40.94 12.27 -3.68
C TYR A 178 -40.83 13.82 -3.70
N ARG A 179 -40.96 14.48 -4.87
CA ARG A 179 -41.01 15.95 -5.04
C ARG A 179 -39.88 16.70 -4.31
N ASP A 180 -40.20 17.74 -3.53
CA ASP A 180 -39.28 18.75 -3.01
C ASP A 180 -38.23 18.19 -2.02
N ASN A 181 -38.45 17.00 -1.45
CA ASN A 181 -37.61 16.42 -0.40
C ASN A 181 -36.69 15.30 -0.90
N GLU A 182 -36.46 15.22 -2.21
CA GLU A 182 -35.70 14.14 -2.84
C GLU A 182 -34.19 14.28 -2.77
N TRP A 183 -33.70 15.45 -2.40
CA TRP A 183 -32.29 15.75 -2.57
C TRP A 183 -31.38 14.77 -1.82
N GLY A 184 -31.79 14.30 -0.64
CA GLY A 184 -31.05 13.29 0.11
C GLY A 184 -30.94 11.97 -0.64
N HIS A 185 -31.99 11.54 -1.33
CA HIS A 185 -32.01 10.33 -2.15
C HIS A 185 -31.12 10.47 -3.38
N LEU A 186 -31.23 11.60 -4.10
CA LEU A 186 -30.40 11.89 -5.26
C LEU A 186 -28.92 11.89 -4.89
N ILE A 187 -28.54 12.60 -3.82
CA ILE A 187 -27.15 12.61 -3.36
C ILE A 187 -26.68 11.20 -3.02
N THR A 188 -27.44 10.46 -2.21
CA THR A 188 -27.00 9.19 -1.64
C THR A 188 -26.96 8.06 -2.67
N PHE A 189 -27.96 7.95 -3.54
CA PHE A 189 -28.09 6.83 -4.45
C PHE A 189 -27.50 7.09 -5.84
N TYR A 190 -27.36 8.36 -6.25
CA TYR A 190 -26.84 8.72 -7.57
C TYR A 190 -25.41 9.26 -7.49
N PHE A 191 -25.21 10.36 -6.76
CA PHE A 191 -23.93 11.05 -6.76
C PHE A 191 -22.89 10.40 -5.84
N PHE A 192 -23.33 9.75 -4.77
CA PHE A 192 -22.44 9.09 -3.82
C PHE A 192 -22.02 7.68 -4.28
N LEU A 193 -22.74 7.07 -5.23
CA LEU A 193 -22.51 5.68 -5.66
C LEU A 193 -21.06 5.42 -6.13
N PRO A 194 -20.41 6.28 -6.94
CA PRO A 194 -19.01 6.07 -7.34
C PRO A 194 -18.01 6.05 -6.17
N TYR A 195 -18.33 6.68 -5.03
CA TYR A 195 -17.46 6.68 -3.84
C TYR A 195 -17.41 5.32 -3.17
N LEU A 196 -18.36 4.41 -3.41
CA LEU A 196 -18.29 3.04 -2.92
C LEU A 196 -17.04 2.31 -3.42
N THR A 197 -16.47 2.73 -4.55
CA THR A 197 -15.20 2.17 -5.04
C THR A 197 -14.02 2.44 -4.11
N LEU A 198 -14.11 3.46 -3.24
CA LEU A 198 -13.08 3.77 -2.24
C LEU A 198 -12.96 2.69 -1.16
N PHE A 199 -14.01 1.89 -0.89
CA PHE A 199 -13.89 0.68 -0.03
C PHE A 199 -12.85 -0.29 -0.58
N ALA A 200 -12.90 -0.48 -1.90
CA ALA A 200 -12.00 -1.37 -2.60
C ALA A 200 -10.74 -0.64 -3.05
N TRP A 201 -10.53 0.64 -2.75
CA TRP A 201 -9.33 1.35 -3.18
C TRP A 201 -8.26 1.33 -2.08
N SER A 202 -7.04 0.95 -2.42
CA SER A 202 -5.87 0.99 -1.52
C SER A 202 -5.19 2.37 -1.54
N LEU A 203 -5.95 3.43 -1.29
CA LEU A 203 -5.37 4.77 -1.13
C LEU A 203 -4.88 4.97 0.31
N PRO A 204 -3.86 5.82 0.51
CA PRO A 204 -3.50 6.29 1.84
C PRO A 204 -4.70 6.89 2.55
N PHE A 205 -4.89 6.54 3.82
CA PHE A 205 -6.07 6.96 4.61
C PHE A 205 -6.28 8.48 4.58
N ALA A 206 -5.20 9.26 4.65
CA ALA A 206 -5.21 10.72 4.57
C ALA A 206 -5.94 11.24 3.32
N MET A 207 -5.64 10.65 2.15
CA MET A 207 -6.23 11.04 0.87
C MET A 207 -7.70 10.67 0.81
N THR A 208 -8.07 9.48 1.30
CA THR A 208 -9.46 9.05 1.36
C THR A 208 -10.29 9.96 2.24
N VAL A 209 -9.80 10.31 3.44
CA VAL A 209 -10.49 11.25 4.35
C VAL A 209 -10.65 12.62 3.70
N GLU A 210 -9.64 13.10 2.97
CA GLU A 210 -9.73 14.36 2.25
C GLU A 210 -10.84 14.36 1.19
N ILE A 211 -10.89 13.30 0.37
CA ILE A 211 -11.93 13.11 -0.65
C ILE A 211 -13.31 13.06 0.00
N LEU A 212 -13.47 12.25 1.06
CA LEU A 212 -14.74 12.10 1.76
C LEU A 212 -15.18 13.40 2.46
N PHE A 213 -14.24 14.14 3.05
CA PHE A 213 -14.53 15.42 3.70
C PHE A 213 -14.99 16.46 2.69
N MET A 214 -14.34 16.52 1.52
CA MET A 214 -14.75 17.40 0.43
C MET A 214 -16.14 17.03 -0.11
N ALA A 215 -16.40 15.74 -0.31
CA ALA A 215 -17.71 15.25 -0.72
C ALA A 215 -18.78 15.54 0.34
N ALA A 216 -18.46 15.37 1.63
CA ALA A 216 -19.38 15.62 2.74
C ALA A 216 -19.78 17.10 2.80
N ILE A 217 -18.79 18.00 2.75
CA ILE A 217 -19.05 19.44 2.75
C ILE A 217 -19.84 19.83 1.51
N ALA A 218 -19.44 19.36 0.32
CA ALA A 218 -20.09 19.78 -0.90
C ALA A 218 -21.55 19.31 -0.97
N PHE A 219 -21.79 18.02 -0.74
CA PHE A 219 -23.11 17.42 -0.89
C PHE A 219 -24.04 17.65 0.30
N PHE A 220 -23.56 17.56 1.53
CA PHE A 220 -24.43 17.70 2.68
C PHE A 220 -24.48 19.11 3.23
N VAL A 221 -23.47 19.96 3.02
CA VAL A 221 -23.47 21.32 3.59
C VAL A 221 -23.73 22.37 2.52
N ILE A 222 -22.88 22.46 1.49
CA ILE A 222 -22.92 23.56 0.52
C ILE A 222 -24.17 23.49 -0.33
N VAL A 223 -24.41 22.35 -0.99
CA VAL A 223 -25.54 22.24 -1.93
C VAL A 223 -26.88 22.48 -1.21
N PRO A 224 -27.23 21.78 -0.10
CA PRO A 224 -28.46 22.05 0.66
C PRO A 224 -28.60 23.50 1.14
N CYS A 225 -27.51 24.13 1.58
CA CYS A 225 -27.56 25.54 1.98
C CYS A 225 -27.85 26.49 0.80
N LEU A 226 -27.36 26.19 -0.40
CA LEU A 226 -27.55 27.07 -1.58
C LEU A 226 -28.99 27.09 -2.09
N PHE A 227 -29.74 26.00 -1.96
CA PHE A 227 -31.15 25.94 -2.39
C PHE A 227 -32.15 25.92 -1.24
N GLN A 228 -31.70 26.12 0.00
CA GLN A 228 -32.52 26.06 1.23
C GLN A 228 -33.14 24.68 1.49
N GLY A 229 -32.47 23.60 1.07
CA GLY A 229 -32.96 22.22 1.20
C GLY A 229 -33.15 21.71 2.62
N TYR A 230 -32.63 22.42 3.62
CA TYR A 230 -32.90 22.11 5.03
C TYR A 230 -34.24 22.64 5.52
N ASP A 231 -34.77 23.69 4.90
CA ASP A 231 -36.09 24.22 5.25
C ASP A 231 -37.19 23.22 4.87
N ASP A 232 -36.91 22.35 3.91
CA ASP A 232 -37.77 21.27 3.42
C ASP A 232 -38.02 20.17 4.47
N PHE A 233 -37.21 20.12 5.55
CA PHE A 233 -37.45 19.28 6.72
C PHE A 233 -38.40 19.92 7.75
N SER A 234 -38.89 21.13 7.50
CA SER A 234 -39.94 21.73 8.33
C SER A 234 -41.20 20.89 8.28
N ILE A 235 -41.79 20.61 9.44
CA ILE A 235 -43.07 19.89 9.60
C ILE A 235 -44.13 20.44 8.64
N GLN A 236 -44.20 21.77 8.50
CA GLN A 236 -45.17 22.44 7.63
C GLN A 236 -44.95 22.13 6.15
N LYS A 237 -43.69 22.09 5.69
CA LYS A 237 -43.38 21.77 4.30
C LYS A 237 -43.60 20.29 4.02
N ILE A 238 -43.20 19.40 4.93
CA ILE A 238 -43.44 17.95 4.81
C ILE A 238 -44.93 17.66 4.62
N GLN A 239 -45.80 18.32 5.40
CA GLN A 239 -47.25 18.19 5.29
C GLN A 239 -47.80 18.69 3.94
N GLN A 240 -47.20 19.73 3.35
CA GLN A 240 -47.59 20.25 2.04
C GLN A 240 -47.09 19.38 0.88
N THR A 241 -46.04 18.59 1.10
CA THR A 241 -45.40 17.76 0.06
C THR A 241 -45.89 16.32 0.08
N PHE A 242 -46.94 15.98 0.83
CA PHE A 242 -47.49 14.63 0.79
C PHE A 242 -47.87 14.21 -0.63
N PRO A 243 -47.60 12.96 -1.04
CA PRO A 243 -48.07 12.45 -2.32
C PRO A 243 -49.59 12.54 -2.37
N TYR A 244 -50.16 13.05 -3.47
CA TYR A 244 -51.62 13.20 -3.64
C TYR A 244 -52.39 11.89 -3.35
N ALA A 245 -51.76 10.74 -3.58
CA ALA A 245 -52.36 9.44 -3.31
C ALA A 245 -52.62 9.15 -1.82
N ILE A 246 -51.90 9.81 -0.91
CA ILE A 246 -51.94 9.56 0.55
C ILE A 246 -52.37 10.81 1.32
N GLU A 247 -52.50 11.96 0.66
CA GLU A 247 -52.91 13.23 1.28
C GLU A 247 -54.28 13.10 1.98
N ASP A 248 -55.26 12.50 1.30
CA ASP A 248 -56.59 12.27 1.86
C ASP A 248 -56.59 11.29 3.04
N GLU A 249 -55.68 10.32 3.06
CA GLU A 249 -55.54 9.36 4.16
C GLU A 249 -54.88 10.00 5.39
N CYS A 250 -53.87 10.84 5.17
CA CYS A 250 -53.15 11.52 6.25
C CYS A 250 -53.97 12.64 6.91
N ASN A 251 -54.92 13.24 6.18
CA ASN A 251 -55.78 14.32 6.69
C ASN A 251 -57.03 13.85 7.48
N GLN A 252 -57.18 12.54 7.76
CA GLN A 252 -58.36 12.01 8.44
C GLN A 252 -58.45 12.37 9.93
N SER A 253 -57.31 12.44 10.63
CA SER A 253 -57.25 12.86 12.04
C SER A 253 -55.89 13.47 12.35
N GLU A 254 -55.82 14.31 13.39
CA GLU A 254 -54.57 14.91 13.88
C GLU A 254 -53.53 13.84 14.25
N ALA A 255 -53.97 12.73 14.85
CA ALA A 255 -53.10 11.60 15.18
C ALA A 255 -52.53 10.89 13.92
N TYR A 256 -53.31 10.77 12.85
CA TYR A 256 -52.84 10.23 11.57
C TYR A 256 -51.90 11.21 10.87
N LEU A 257 -52.17 12.51 10.93
CA LEU A 257 -51.32 13.55 10.36
C LEU A 257 -49.92 13.55 11.01
N ASP A 258 -49.86 13.45 12.34
CA ASP A 258 -48.59 13.36 13.08
C ASP A 258 -47.83 12.07 12.72
N ALA A 259 -48.52 10.94 12.64
CA ALA A 259 -47.92 9.66 12.25
C ALA A 259 -47.37 9.71 10.81
N CYS A 260 -48.11 10.27 9.85
CA CYS A 260 -47.65 10.48 8.48
C CYS A 260 -46.43 11.40 8.45
N THR A 261 -46.48 12.53 9.17
CA THR A 261 -45.38 13.49 9.20
C THR A 261 -44.11 12.85 9.74
N MET A 262 -44.21 12.06 10.82
CA MET A 262 -43.09 11.30 11.37
C MET A 262 -42.55 10.27 10.37
N TYR A 263 -43.43 9.52 9.70
CA TYR A 263 -43.05 8.53 8.70
C TYR A 263 -42.26 9.15 7.53
N PHE A 264 -42.77 10.23 6.93
CA PHE A 264 -42.07 10.92 5.85
C PHE A 264 -40.77 11.58 6.31
N THR A 265 -40.74 12.14 7.52
CA THR A 265 -39.49 12.66 8.12
C THR A 265 -38.43 11.57 8.21
N VAL A 266 -38.79 10.37 8.66
CA VAL A 266 -37.88 9.22 8.72
C VAL A 266 -37.42 8.82 7.32
N ILE A 267 -38.33 8.75 6.34
CA ILE A 267 -37.97 8.43 4.94
C ILE A 267 -36.95 9.43 4.38
N TYR A 268 -37.15 10.73 4.59
CA TYR A 268 -36.24 11.76 4.07
C TYR A 268 -34.90 11.80 4.81
N LEU A 269 -34.90 11.51 6.10
CA LEU A 269 -33.67 11.47 6.90
C LEU A 269 -32.84 10.21 6.65
N THR A 270 -33.49 9.08 6.34
CA THR A 270 -32.85 7.78 6.10
C THR A 270 -31.72 7.81 5.06
N PRO A 271 -31.88 8.36 3.84
CA PRO A 271 -30.80 8.39 2.85
C PRO A 271 -29.63 9.27 3.33
N ILE A 272 -29.89 10.37 4.03
CA ILE A 272 -28.83 11.22 4.59
C ILE A 272 -28.01 10.43 5.61
N LEU A 273 -28.68 9.74 6.55
CA LEU A 273 -28.02 8.89 7.54
C LEU A 273 -27.27 7.73 6.87
N LEU A 274 -27.85 7.13 5.82
CA LEU A 274 -27.19 6.09 5.04
C LEU A 274 -25.93 6.63 4.34
N GLY A 275 -26.00 7.81 3.73
CA GLY A 275 -24.87 8.50 3.11
C GLY A 275 -23.73 8.79 4.09
N LEU A 276 -24.06 9.36 5.25
CA LEU A 276 -23.11 9.58 6.33
C LEU A 276 -22.50 8.26 6.85
N GLY A 277 -23.34 7.23 7.03
CA GLY A 277 -22.90 5.90 7.44
C GLY A 277 -21.96 5.24 6.44
N MET A 278 -22.24 5.38 5.14
CA MET A 278 -21.34 4.92 4.08
C MET A 278 -20.00 5.66 4.10
N MET A 279 -19.98 6.99 4.30
CA MET A 279 -18.73 7.74 4.44
C MET A 279 -17.89 7.27 5.63
N ILE A 280 -18.51 7.04 6.79
CA ILE A 280 -17.83 6.51 7.97
C ILE A 280 -17.29 5.10 7.69
N GLY A 281 -18.09 4.24 7.04
CA GLY A 281 -17.67 2.90 6.63
C GLY A 281 -16.48 2.93 5.68
N ILE A 282 -16.47 3.81 4.67
CA ILE A 282 -15.33 3.99 3.76
C ILE A 282 -14.11 4.45 4.55
N GLY A 283 -14.25 5.45 5.41
CA GLY A 283 -13.15 5.95 6.24
C GLY A 283 -12.54 4.86 7.13
N ALA A 284 -13.38 4.08 7.83
CA ALA A 284 -12.93 2.97 8.68
C ALA A 284 -12.24 1.86 7.86
N SER A 285 -12.82 1.50 6.71
CA SER A 285 -12.23 0.48 5.82
C SER A 285 -10.89 0.91 5.25
N SER A 286 -10.75 2.18 4.86
CA SER A 286 -9.50 2.77 4.38
C SER A 286 -8.45 2.85 5.49
N TRP A 287 -8.84 3.20 6.72
CA TRP A 287 -7.93 3.19 7.87
C TRP A 287 -7.37 1.79 8.14
N TYR A 288 -8.25 0.78 8.19
CA TYR A 288 -7.84 -0.60 8.41
C TYR A 288 -6.95 -1.12 7.27
N GLY A 289 -7.33 -0.84 6.01
CA GLY A 289 -6.57 -1.24 4.84
C GLY A 289 -5.17 -0.60 4.77
N ASP A 290 -5.05 0.68 5.14
CA ASP A 290 -3.76 1.39 5.18
C ASP A 290 -2.87 0.82 6.29
N GLN A 291 -3.40 0.57 7.48
CA GLN A 291 -2.66 -0.05 8.59
C GLN A 291 -2.12 -1.44 8.21
N GLN A 292 -2.97 -2.27 7.58
CA GLN A 292 -2.56 -3.60 7.12
C GLN A 292 -1.50 -3.52 6.02
N SER A 293 -1.63 -2.58 5.07
CA SER A 293 -0.67 -2.40 3.98
C SER A 293 0.70 -1.94 4.51
N ARG A 294 0.71 -1.02 5.47
CA ARG A 294 1.94 -0.55 6.13
C ARG A 294 2.62 -1.66 6.91
N ALA A 295 1.87 -2.43 7.71
CA ALA A 295 2.41 -3.57 8.44
C ALA A 295 3.01 -4.63 7.49
N SER A 296 2.30 -4.96 6.41
CA SER A 296 2.79 -5.87 5.37
C SER A 296 4.07 -5.37 4.70
N TRP A 297 4.14 -4.07 4.41
CA TRP A 297 5.33 -3.46 3.82
C TRP A 297 6.54 -3.52 4.76
N ILE A 298 6.38 -3.15 6.03
CA ILE A 298 7.46 -3.25 7.03
C ILE A 298 7.93 -4.70 7.15
N ASN A 299 7.01 -5.66 7.26
CA ASN A 299 7.37 -7.08 7.36
C ASN A 299 8.17 -7.54 6.13
N ARG A 300 7.78 -7.14 4.91
CA ARG A 300 8.55 -7.45 3.70
C ARG A 300 9.95 -6.85 3.74
N LYS A 301 10.11 -5.60 4.20
CA LYS A 301 11.42 -4.94 4.32
C LYS A 301 12.31 -5.58 5.37
N VAL A 302 11.75 -5.93 6.53
CA VAL A 302 12.47 -6.64 7.60
C VAL A 302 12.93 -8.01 7.11
N VAL A 303 12.07 -8.77 6.43
CA VAL A 303 12.43 -10.09 5.86
C VAL A 303 13.50 -9.96 4.78
N GLN A 304 13.43 -8.92 3.94
CA GLN A 304 14.44 -8.66 2.91
C GLN A 304 15.81 -8.36 3.54
N ALA A 305 15.86 -7.49 4.55
CA ALA A 305 17.10 -7.13 5.23
C ALA A 305 17.68 -8.33 6.03
N LEU A 306 16.83 -9.12 6.69
CA LEU A 306 17.26 -10.34 7.37
C LEU A 306 17.86 -11.37 6.40
N THR A 307 17.25 -11.53 5.23
CA THR A 307 17.76 -12.44 4.18
C THR A 307 19.13 -11.98 3.70
N GLN A 308 19.32 -10.68 3.45
CA GLN A 308 20.61 -10.13 3.04
C GLN A 308 21.72 -10.33 4.08
N GLN A 309 21.42 -10.13 5.37
CA GLN A 309 22.40 -10.40 6.44
C GLN A 309 22.77 -11.88 6.52
N ARG A 310 21.80 -12.78 6.38
CA ARG A 310 22.06 -14.23 6.35
C ARG A 310 22.94 -14.62 5.16
N GLU A 311 22.70 -14.05 3.99
CA GLU A 311 23.54 -14.28 2.81
C GLU A 311 24.98 -13.82 3.05
N GLN A 312 25.17 -12.65 3.65
CA GLN A 312 26.51 -12.14 3.99
C GLN A 312 27.23 -13.02 5.03
N ALA A 313 26.52 -13.45 6.09
CA ALA A 313 27.07 -14.36 7.08
C ALA A 313 27.50 -15.70 6.47
N LEU A 314 26.68 -16.28 5.58
CA LEU A 314 27.03 -17.51 4.87
C LEU A 314 28.25 -17.35 3.95
N VAL A 315 28.41 -16.17 3.33
CA VAL A 315 29.60 -15.88 2.51
C VAL A 315 30.84 -15.77 3.39
N GLN A 316 30.74 -15.14 4.56
CA GLN A 316 31.84 -15.05 5.52
C GLN A 316 32.25 -16.43 6.05
N ASP A 317 31.28 -17.24 6.51
CA ASP A 317 31.52 -18.61 6.98
C ASP A 317 32.23 -19.45 5.92
N LYS A 318 31.85 -19.28 4.65
CA LYS A 318 32.48 -19.96 3.51
C LYS A 318 33.94 -19.53 3.31
N GLU A 319 34.25 -18.26 3.47
CA GLU A 319 35.64 -17.79 3.33
C GLU A 319 36.48 -18.23 4.54
N GLU A 320 35.93 -18.22 5.75
CA GLU A 320 36.60 -18.74 6.96
C GLU A 320 36.89 -20.24 6.82
N GLN A 321 35.93 -21.04 6.35
CA GLN A 321 36.15 -22.46 6.04
C GLN A 321 37.26 -22.65 4.99
N LYS A 322 37.27 -21.83 3.95
CA LYS A 322 38.30 -21.90 2.90
C LYS A 322 39.68 -21.53 3.44
N GLN A 323 39.79 -20.51 4.29
CA GLN A 323 41.03 -20.15 4.97
C GLN A 323 41.53 -21.29 5.87
N LEU A 324 40.62 -21.94 6.62
CA LEU A 324 40.95 -23.10 7.43
C LEU A 324 41.50 -24.25 6.58
N ILE A 325 40.85 -24.57 5.45
CA ILE A 325 41.33 -25.61 4.52
C ILE A 325 42.72 -25.26 3.97
N HIS A 326 42.95 -24.00 3.59
CA HIS A 326 44.27 -23.55 3.13
C HIS A 326 45.34 -23.56 4.21
N SER A 327 44.98 -23.42 5.49
CA SER A 327 45.93 -23.51 6.61
C SER A 327 46.39 -24.95 6.91
N ILE A 328 45.55 -25.95 6.58
CA ILE A 328 45.83 -27.37 6.86
C ILE A 328 46.44 -28.07 5.65
N PHE A 329 46.00 -27.73 4.44
CA PHE A 329 46.38 -28.43 3.21
C PHE A 329 47.15 -27.52 2.24
N PRO A 330 48.15 -28.07 1.52
CA PRO A 330 48.79 -27.36 0.41
C PRO A 330 47.78 -26.90 -0.65
N PRO A 331 48.00 -25.77 -1.35
CA PRO A 331 47.03 -25.16 -2.26
C PRO A 331 46.49 -26.08 -3.36
N ALA A 332 47.33 -26.99 -3.86
CA ALA A 332 46.94 -27.96 -4.88
C ALA A 332 45.94 -29.00 -4.37
N ILE A 333 46.12 -29.47 -3.13
CA ILE A 333 45.22 -30.45 -2.48
C ILE A 333 43.95 -29.73 -2.01
N ALA A 334 44.08 -28.54 -1.43
CA ALA A 334 42.95 -27.71 -1.00
C ALA A 334 41.95 -27.45 -2.14
N LYS A 335 42.43 -27.10 -3.35
CA LYS A 335 41.57 -26.88 -4.53
C LYS A 335 40.77 -28.12 -4.91
N GLU A 336 41.38 -29.30 -4.81
CA GLU A 336 40.75 -30.57 -5.14
C GLU A 336 39.72 -30.99 -4.08
N VAL A 337 40.05 -30.83 -2.79
CA VAL A 337 39.10 -31.08 -1.69
C VAL A 337 37.88 -30.18 -1.81
N ILE A 338 38.06 -28.89 -2.12
CA ILE A 338 36.96 -27.95 -2.34
C ILE A 338 36.12 -28.34 -3.57
N ALA A 339 36.74 -28.86 -4.64
CA ALA A 339 36.03 -29.32 -5.83
C ALA A 339 35.17 -30.55 -5.53
N LEU A 340 35.72 -31.54 -4.82
CA LEU A 340 35.00 -32.74 -4.39
C LEU A 340 33.81 -32.40 -3.48
N GLN A 341 33.99 -31.47 -2.54
CA GLN A 341 32.91 -31.01 -1.66
C GLN A 341 31.77 -30.36 -2.45
N LYS A 342 32.09 -29.58 -3.50
CA LYS A 342 31.06 -28.98 -4.38
C LYS A 342 30.30 -30.05 -5.16
N GLU A 343 30.96 -31.11 -5.61
CA GLU A 343 30.31 -32.22 -6.32
C GLU A 343 29.38 -33.03 -5.40
N ASP A 344 29.81 -33.34 -4.17
CA ASP A 344 28.97 -34.01 -3.17
C ASP A 344 27.75 -33.16 -2.77
N LEU A 345 27.93 -31.84 -2.63
CA LEU A 345 26.83 -30.90 -2.36
C LEU A 345 25.84 -30.82 -3.55
N ALA A 346 26.34 -30.80 -4.79
CA ALA A 346 25.50 -30.77 -5.99
C ALA A 346 24.71 -32.08 -6.19
N MET A 347 25.27 -33.22 -5.77
CA MET A 347 24.57 -34.52 -5.76
C MET A 347 23.46 -34.58 -4.70
N ALA A 348 23.63 -33.89 -3.57
CA ALA A 348 22.66 -33.88 -2.48
C ALA A 348 21.45 -32.96 -2.72
N ASP A 349 21.62 -31.81 -3.39
CA ASP A 349 20.53 -30.86 -3.69
C ASP A 349 19.52 -31.39 -4.74
N GLY A 350 19.78 -32.54 -5.37
CA GLY A 350 18.86 -33.20 -6.30
C GLY A 350 17.66 -33.92 -5.63
N TYR A 351 17.63 -34.05 -4.31
CA TYR A 351 16.54 -34.69 -3.55
C TYR A 351 15.81 -33.67 -2.66
N HIS A 352 14.68 -33.16 -3.13
CA HIS A 352 13.80 -32.26 -2.36
C HIS A 352 13.12 -32.98 -1.16
N SER A 353 13.42 -32.54 0.07
CA SER A 353 12.53 -32.70 1.24
C SER A 353 12.86 -31.68 2.35
N LEU A 354 11.82 -31.11 2.96
CA LEU A 354 11.84 -30.01 3.93
C LEU A 354 12.47 -30.34 5.30
N GLU A 355 12.83 -31.60 5.57
CA GLU A 355 13.50 -32.02 6.82
C GLU A 355 15.02 -31.77 6.84
N GLY A 356 15.59 -31.30 5.72
CA GLY A 356 17.04 -31.25 5.51
C GLY A 356 17.82 -30.13 6.22
N SER A 357 17.19 -29.28 7.05
CA SER A 357 17.89 -28.13 7.67
C SER A 357 18.54 -28.47 9.01
N LEU A 358 17.94 -29.33 9.83
CA LEU A 358 18.53 -29.79 11.11
C LEU A 358 19.61 -30.86 10.90
N ASN A 359 19.48 -31.68 9.86
CA ASN A 359 20.49 -32.67 9.49
C ASN A 359 21.72 -32.05 8.81
N ARG A 360 21.72 -30.77 8.40
CA ARG A 360 22.86 -30.16 7.67
C ARG A 360 24.14 -30.04 8.51
N MET A 361 24.02 -29.82 9.82
CA MET A 361 25.19 -29.72 10.69
C MET A 361 25.77 -31.11 10.99
N GLU A 362 24.90 -32.11 11.22
CA GLU A 362 25.27 -33.51 11.46
C GLU A 362 25.82 -34.19 10.21
N LEU A 363 25.26 -33.90 9.02
CA LEU A 363 25.72 -34.42 7.73
C LEU A 363 27.03 -33.77 7.27
N SER A 364 27.34 -32.53 7.67
CA SER A 364 28.65 -31.92 7.36
C SER A 364 29.79 -32.64 8.09
N LEU A 365 29.57 -33.03 9.35
CA LEU A 365 30.53 -33.82 10.14
C LEU A 365 30.61 -35.28 9.66
N GLN A 366 29.48 -35.86 9.23
CA GLN A 366 29.45 -37.22 8.68
C GLN A 366 29.99 -37.32 7.23
N ALA A 367 29.84 -36.29 6.41
CA ALA A 367 30.46 -36.20 5.09
C ALA A 367 31.97 -35.92 5.19
N ILE A 368 32.39 -35.09 6.16
CA ILE A 368 33.80 -34.97 6.54
C ILE A 368 34.34 -36.34 7.02
N ALA A 369 33.61 -37.08 7.85
CA ALA A 369 34.00 -38.42 8.30
C ALA A 369 33.97 -39.49 7.18
N GLY A 370 33.04 -39.39 6.22
CA GLY A 370 32.91 -40.32 5.09
C GLY A 370 33.92 -40.07 3.96
N GLY A 371 34.39 -38.83 3.80
CA GLY A 371 35.40 -38.44 2.81
C GLY A 371 36.84 -38.53 3.32
N ILE A 372 37.09 -38.25 4.61
CA ILE A 372 38.42 -38.37 5.23
C ILE A 372 38.94 -39.82 5.23
N GLY A 373 38.07 -40.82 5.05
CA GLY A 373 38.45 -42.23 4.89
C GLY A 373 39.06 -42.60 3.52
N LYS A 374 38.99 -41.73 2.51
CA LYS A 374 39.69 -41.96 1.23
C LYS A 374 41.10 -41.36 1.32
N THR A 375 42.08 -42.20 1.63
CA THR A 375 43.50 -41.81 1.54
C THR A 375 43.84 -41.37 0.12
N VAL A 376 44.07 -40.08 -0.10
CA VAL A 376 44.62 -39.55 -1.36
C VAL A 376 46.14 -39.66 -1.29
N ALA A 377 46.67 -40.84 -1.60
CA ALA A 377 48.10 -41.04 -1.75
C ALA A 377 48.52 -40.82 -3.20
N ARG A 378 49.56 -40.02 -3.43
CA ARG A 378 50.12 -39.74 -4.76
C ARG A 378 51.60 -40.08 -4.82
N LEU A 379 52.02 -40.69 -5.92
CA LEU A 379 53.42 -40.93 -6.21
C LEU A 379 54.00 -39.70 -6.91
N HIS A 380 54.96 -39.03 -6.27
CA HIS A 380 55.69 -37.90 -6.86
C HIS A 380 57.11 -38.32 -7.20
N MET A 381 57.47 -38.29 -8.48
CA MET A 381 58.84 -38.53 -8.94
C MET A 381 59.65 -37.23 -8.89
N ASN A 382 60.95 -37.34 -8.65
CA ASN A 382 61.90 -36.20 -8.64
C ASN A 382 61.60 -35.14 -7.58
N VAL A 383 61.32 -35.57 -6.35
CA VAL A 383 61.20 -34.67 -5.18
C VAL A 383 62.49 -34.67 -4.36
N THR A 384 62.81 -33.53 -3.75
CA THR A 384 63.89 -33.42 -2.76
C THR A 384 63.24 -33.21 -1.39
N ILE A 385 63.63 -34.01 -0.40
CA ILE A 385 63.08 -33.93 0.96
C ILE A 385 64.20 -33.40 1.87
N LEU A 386 63.90 -32.33 2.61
CA LEU A 386 64.81 -31.74 3.58
C LEU A 386 64.31 -32.04 5.00
N PHE A 387 65.15 -32.66 5.82
CA PHE A 387 64.94 -32.78 7.26
C PHE A 387 65.88 -31.84 7.98
N THR A 388 65.36 -31.05 8.91
CA THR A 388 66.14 -30.16 9.77
C THR A 388 65.84 -30.47 11.24
N ASP A 389 66.87 -30.41 12.08
CA ASP A 389 66.75 -30.66 13.52
C ASP A 389 67.52 -29.58 14.29
N ILE A 390 66.97 -29.18 15.44
CA ILE A 390 67.56 -28.14 16.29
C ILE A 390 68.52 -28.80 17.28
N VAL A 391 69.81 -28.76 16.96
CA VAL A 391 70.86 -29.30 17.83
C VAL A 391 70.87 -28.56 19.17
N GLY A 392 70.79 -29.31 20.27
CA GLY A 392 70.88 -28.76 21.63
C GLY A 392 69.55 -28.25 22.22
N PHE A 393 68.41 -28.42 21.52
CA PHE A 393 67.10 -27.99 22.01
C PHE A 393 66.77 -28.54 23.42
N THR A 394 67.06 -29.83 23.67
CA THR A 394 66.83 -30.49 24.98
C THR A 394 67.62 -29.86 26.14
N ALA A 395 68.82 -29.35 25.87
CA ALA A 395 69.62 -28.68 26.91
C ALA A 395 69.06 -27.28 27.22
N MET A 396 68.62 -26.57 26.18
CA MET A 396 68.05 -25.22 26.27
C MET A 396 66.67 -25.20 26.94
N SER A 397 65.80 -26.16 26.63
CA SER A 397 64.45 -26.24 27.20
C SER A 397 64.42 -26.65 28.67
N ARG A 398 65.47 -27.30 29.20
CA ARG A 398 65.56 -27.71 30.61
C ARG A 398 65.74 -26.54 31.58
N VAL A 399 66.32 -25.43 31.12
CA VAL A 399 66.66 -24.27 31.96
C VAL A 399 65.73 -23.08 31.74
N SER A 400 64.85 -23.17 30.75
CA SER A 400 63.97 -22.07 30.32
C SER A 400 62.53 -22.32 30.79
N LEU A 401 61.77 -21.25 31.02
CA LEU A 401 60.36 -21.40 31.38
C LEU A 401 59.53 -21.81 30.14
N PRO A 402 58.43 -22.57 30.31
CA PRO A 402 57.65 -23.08 29.18
C PRO A 402 57.17 -22.01 28.18
N TYR A 403 56.79 -20.82 28.66
CA TYR A 403 56.36 -19.73 27.77
C TYR A 403 57.51 -19.16 26.94
N GLU A 404 58.73 -19.09 27.50
CA GLU A 404 59.93 -18.58 26.81
C GLU A 404 60.36 -19.54 25.70
N VAL A 405 60.26 -20.84 25.95
CA VAL A 405 60.51 -21.87 24.94
C VAL A 405 59.50 -21.79 23.80
N MET A 406 58.21 -21.62 24.12
CA MET A 406 57.16 -21.47 23.11
C MET A 406 57.32 -20.20 22.28
N GLU A 407 57.71 -19.08 22.91
CA GLU A 407 57.97 -17.83 22.20
C GLU A 407 59.19 -17.94 21.27
N PHE A 408 60.27 -18.60 21.71
CA PHE A 408 61.44 -18.88 20.88
C PHE A 408 61.08 -19.75 19.67
N LEU A 409 60.36 -20.87 19.89
CA LEU A 409 59.93 -21.76 18.81
C LEU A 409 59.02 -21.05 17.83
N HIS A 410 58.05 -20.28 18.32
CA HIS A 410 57.15 -19.51 17.47
C HIS A 410 57.93 -18.52 16.59
N LYS A 411 58.84 -17.74 17.15
CA LYS A 411 59.69 -16.80 16.39
C LYS A 411 60.54 -17.52 15.35
N LEU A 412 61.12 -18.67 15.69
CA LEU A 412 61.93 -19.47 14.77
C LEU A 412 61.09 -20.02 13.61
N PHE A 413 59.92 -20.59 13.90
CA PHE A 413 59.04 -21.13 12.86
C PHE A 413 58.46 -20.04 11.96
N VAL A 414 58.08 -18.87 12.50
CA VAL A 414 57.67 -17.72 11.66
C VAL A 414 58.79 -17.30 10.70
N ARG A 415 60.05 -17.30 11.13
CA ARG A 415 61.19 -17.01 10.23
C ARG A 415 61.40 -18.08 9.17
N PHE A 416 61.07 -19.34 9.45
CA PHE A 416 61.10 -20.40 8.45
C PHE A 416 59.93 -20.31 7.47
N ASP A 417 58.74 -19.98 7.94
CA ASP A 417 57.58 -19.75 7.08
C ASP A 417 57.84 -18.57 6.13
N GLU A 418 58.42 -17.46 6.63
CA GLU A 418 58.87 -16.30 5.82
C GLU A 418 59.93 -16.65 4.75
N LEU A 419 60.68 -17.74 4.91
CA LEU A 419 61.66 -18.21 3.92
C LEU A 419 61.04 -19.11 2.83
N VAL A 420 59.85 -19.65 3.09
CA VAL A 420 59.15 -20.62 2.23
C VAL A 420 58.04 -19.95 1.42
N ASP A 421 57.35 -18.97 2.00
CA ASP A 421 56.41 -18.07 1.32
C ASP A 421 57.14 -17.09 0.38
#